data_AF-A0A523X766-F1
#
_entry.id   AF-A0A523X766-F1
#
_cell.length_a   1.000
_cell.length_b   1.000
_cell.length_c   1.000
_cell.angle_alpha   90.00
_cell.angle_beta   90.00
_cell.angle_gamma   90.00
#
_symmetry.space_group_name_H-M   'P 1'
#
loop_
_entity.id
_entity.type
_entity.pdbx_description
1 polymer ?
#
loop_
_entity_poly.entity_id
_entity_poly.type
_entity_poly.pdbx_seq_one_letter_code
_entity_poly.pdbx_strand_id
1 'polypeptide(L)'
;TLEKDYGFQVDLYQLEENKIIPDSSDYENIVIGSCIFHGKWGKSAEEFLRNDFTNKNVAVFVCAGFAGEEKLHNQAHRVFLEEVLEKYPQVKPVSMKAFGGRVPRAKIPHIWYMQTTKKMPSFGYDTRNMEKVREWAHELGNLFRKT
;
A
#
# COMPACT_ATOMS: atom_id res chain seq x y z
N THR A 1 -6.63 -12.86 -8.44
CA THR A 1 -6.39 -12.16 -9.72
C THR A 1 -5.04 -12.52 -10.28
N LEU A 2 -3.92 -12.14 -9.65
CA LEU A 2 -2.57 -12.43 -10.18
C LEU A 2 -2.31 -13.94 -10.40
N GLU A 3 -2.59 -14.79 -9.41
CA GLU A 3 -2.43 -16.25 -9.61
C GLU A 3 -3.44 -16.79 -10.62
N LYS A 4 -4.73 -16.60 -10.32
CA LYS A 4 -5.83 -17.22 -11.07
C LYS A 4 -5.89 -16.80 -12.55
N ASP A 5 -5.78 -15.51 -12.82
CA ASP A 5 -6.06 -14.96 -14.15
C ASP A 5 -4.77 -14.70 -14.93
N TYR A 6 -3.65 -14.51 -14.23
CA TYR A 6 -2.35 -14.22 -14.84
C TYR A 6 -1.34 -15.37 -14.76
N GLY A 7 -1.55 -16.36 -13.90
CA GLY A 7 -0.69 -17.55 -13.76
C GLY A 7 0.57 -17.32 -12.94
N PHE A 8 0.68 -16.21 -12.21
CA PHE A 8 1.84 -15.96 -11.35
C PHE A 8 1.81 -16.88 -10.12
N GLN A 9 2.99 -17.34 -9.69
CA GLN A 9 3.18 -17.81 -8.32
C GLN A 9 3.24 -16.59 -7.40
N VAL A 10 2.42 -16.55 -6.35
CA VAL A 10 2.36 -15.41 -5.44
C VAL A 10 2.61 -15.85 -4.01
N ASP A 11 3.66 -15.31 -3.42
CA ASP A 11 3.97 -15.49 -2.01
C ASP A 11 3.63 -14.21 -1.23
N LEU A 12 2.91 -14.36 -0.11
CA LEU A 12 2.55 -13.26 0.77
C LEU A 12 3.45 -13.23 1.99
N TYR A 13 4.17 -12.13 2.18
CA TYR A 13 5.05 -11.94 3.33
C TYR A 13 4.58 -10.79 4.22
N GLN A 14 4.34 -11.07 5.51
CA GLN A 14 3.96 -10.04 6.49
C GLN A 14 5.19 -9.48 7.19
N LEU A 15 5.62 -8.27 6.80
CA LEU A 15 6.88 -7.66 7.27
C LEU A 15 6.90 -7.31 8.77
N GLU A 16 5.76 -7.06 9.42
CA GLU A 16 5.72 -6.71 10.85
C GLU A 16 5.83 -7.95 11.76
N GLU A 17 5.32 -9.10 11.33
CA GLU A 17 5.38 -10.35 12.10
C GLU A 17 6.76 -11.01 11.99
N ASN A 18 7.45 -10.73 10.89
CA ASN A 18 8.77 -11.28 10.61
C ASN A 18 9.86 -10.26 10.95
N LYS A 19 10.73 -10.61 11.89
CA LYS A 19 11.85 -9.74 12.31
C LYS A 19 12.97 -9.62 11.28
N ILE A 20 12.91 -10.42 10.21
CA ILE A 20 13.93 -10.52 9.19
C ILE A 20 13.33 -10.05 7.87
N ILE A 21 14.03 -9.14 7.20
CA ILE A 21 13.70 -8.69 5.85
C ILE A 21 13.84 -9.89 4.91
N PRO A 22 12.80 -10.26 4.14
CA PRO A 22 12.87 -11.43 3.28
C PRO A 22 13.89 -11.20 2.16
N ASP A 23 14.63 -12.25 1.82
CA ASP A 23 15.35 -12.25 0.55
C ASP A 23 14.32 -12.27 -0.58
N SER A 24 14.50 -11.38 -1.54
CA SER A 24 13.62 -11.22 -2.69
C SER A 24 14.35 -11.46 -4.01
N SER A 25 15.57 -11.99 -3.97
CA SER A 25 16.44 -12.28 -5.11
C SER A 25 15.73 -13.10 -6.20
N ASP A 26 14.97 -14.13 -5.81
CA ASP A 26 14.25 -15.04 -6.72
C ASP A 26 12.96 -14.47 -7.32
N TYR A 27 12.53 -13.27 -6.91
CA TYR A 27 11.31 -12.64 -7.43
C TYR A 27 11.63 -11.63 -8.53
N GLU A 28 11.00 -11.78 -9.69
CA GLU A 28 11.04 -10.79 -10.77
C GLU A 28 10.10 -9.61 -10.51
N ASN A 29 8.99 -9.86 -9.83
CA ASN A 29 7.93 -8.89 -9.55
C ASN A 29 7.71 -8.78 -8.03
N ILE A 30 7.67 -7.56 -7.51
CA ILE A 30 7.50 -7.29 -6.08
C ILE A 30 6.37 -6.28 -5.90
N VAL A 31 5.42 -6.59 -5.01
CA VAL A 31 4.38 -5.65 -4.59
C VAL A 31 4.60 -5.26 -3.13
N ILE A 32 4.90 -3.99 -2.88
CA ILE A 32 5.17 -3.46 -1.54
C ILE A 32 3.91 -2.75 -1.04
N GLY A 33 3.37 -3.21 0.07
CA GLY A 33 2.17 -2.66 0.70
C GLY A 33 2.44 -2.11 2.09
N SER A 34 1.82 -0.98 2.42
CA SER A 34 1.87 -0.43 3.78
C SER A 34 0.52 0.12 4.22
N CYS A 35 0.17 -0.08 5.50
CA CYS A 35 -0.92 0.66 6.10
C CYS A 35 -0.42 2.04 6.55
N ILE A 36 -1.27 3.06 6.47
CA ILE A 36 -0.95 4.37 7.03
C ILE A 36 -1.52 4.47 8.43
N PHE A 37 -0.62 4.49 9.41
CA PHE A 37 -0.94 4.65 10.82
C PHE A 37 -0.33 5.94 11.35
N HIS A 38 -1.15 6.80 11.95
CA HIS A 38 -0.74 8.14 12.40
C HIS A 38 0.00 8.96 11.32
N GLY A 39 -0.44 8.84 10.07
CA GLY A 39 0.12 9.58 8.92
C GLY A 39 1.49 9.07 8.46
N LYS A 40 1.89 7.87 8.86
CA LYS A 40 3.17 7.27 8.49
C LYS A 40 2.98 5.85 7.99
N TRP A 41 3.94 5.38 7.18
CA TRP A 41 4.03 3.98 6.81
C TRP A 41 4.40 3.13 8.04
N GLY A 42 4.07 1.84 7.98
CA GLY A 42 4.63 0.85 8.87
C GLY A 42 6.17 0.81 8.74
N LYS A 43 6.87 0.74 9.87
CA LYS A 43 8.34 0.82 9.91
C LYS A 43 9.01 -0.29 9.08
N SER A 44 8.52 -1.52 9.18
CA SER A 44 9.08 -2.64 8.42
C SER A 44 8.89 -2.48 6.92
N ALA A 45 7.79 -1.85 6.48
CA ALA A 45 7.59 -1.52 5.07
C ALA A 45 8.54 -0.42 4.60
N GLU A 46 8.76 0.64 5.39
CA GLU A 46 9.78 1.66 5.09
C GLU A 46 11.20 1.06 5.05
N GLU A 47 11.51 0.12 5.95
CA GLU A 47 12.80 -0.57 5.96
C GLU A 47 12.96 -1.45 4.71
N PHE A 48 11.92 -2.15 4.29
CA PHE A 48 11.93 -2.96 3.07
C PHE A 48 12.20 -2.14 1.80
N LEU A 49 11.79 -0.87 1.75
CA LEU A 49 12.10 0.03 0.62
C LEU A 49 13.61 0.29 0.44
N ARG A 50 14.44 -0.01 1.45
CA ARG A 50 15.91 0.17 1.39
C ARG A 50 16.62 -0.94 0.61
N ASN A 51 15.93 -2.02 0.27
CA ASN A 51 16.52 -3.11 -0.51
C ASN A 51 16.87 -2.68 -1.94
N ASP A 52 17.72 -3.50 -2.57
CA ASP A 52 18.01 -3.38 -3.98
C ASP A 52 16.91 -4.08 -4.81
N PHE A 53 16.33 -3.31 -5.73
CA PHE A 53 15.29 -3.77 -6.65
C PHE A 53 15.76 -3.73 -8.10
N THR A 54 17.08 -3.70 -8.33
CA THR A 54 17.66 -3.74 -9.67
C THR A 54 17.11 -4.93 -10.46
N ASN A 55 16.66 -4.68 -11.69
CA ASN A 55 16.04 -5.66 -12.59
C ASN A 55 14.73 -6.29 -12.09
N LYS A 56 14.05 -5.66 -11.12
CA LYS A 56 12.74 -6.12 -10.62
C LYS A 56 11.64 -5.12 -10.97
N ASN A 57 10.47 -5.63 -11.30
CA ASN A 57 9.27 -4.81 -11.42
C ASN A 57 8.69 -4.57 -10.03
N VAL A 58 8.78 -3.34 -9.54
CA VAL A 58 8.23 -2.98 -8.23
C VAL A 58 6.88 -2.28 -8.40
N ALA A 59 5.86 -2.73 -7.69
CA ALA A 59 4.61 -2.00 -7.52
C ALA A 59 4.44 -1.61 -6.06
N VAL A 60 3.84 -0.46 -5.80
CA VAL A 60 3.70 0.08 -4.44
C VAL A 60 2.26 0.45 -4.17
N PHE A 61 1.73 0.08 -3.00
CA PHE A 61 0.44 0.58 -2.55
C PHE A 61 0.41 0.94 -1.08
N VAL A 62 -0.52 1.83 -0.76
CA VAL A 62 -0.85 2.19 0.62
C VAL A 62 -2.33 2.01 0.89
N CYS A 63 -2.66 1.57 2.10
CA CYS A 63 -4.01 1.56 2.64
C CYS A 63 -4.15 2.66 3.68
N ALA A 64 -4.90 3.71 3.36
CA ALA A 64 -5.14 4.86 4.23
C ALA A 64 -6.61 5.22 4.24
N GLY A 65 -7.21 5.41 5.42
CA GLY A 65 -8.61 5.89 5.50
C GLY A 65 -8.83 7.16 4.66
N PHE A 66 -7.85 8.07 4.70
CA PHE A 66 -7.80 9.30 3.90
C PHE A 66 -7.87 9.08 2.39
N ALA A 67 -7.26 8.02 1.87
CA ALA A 67 -7.23 7.76 0.43
C ALA A 67 -8.57 7.23 -0.11
N GLY A 68 -9.47 6.78 0.77
CA GLY A 68 -10.83 6.38 0.42
C GLY A 68 -11.80 7.55 0.26
N GLU A 69 -11.43 8.73 0.76
CA GLU A 69 -12.20 9.97 0.59
C GLU A 69 -11.81 10.62 -0.73
N GLU A 70 -12.76 10.79 -1.65
CA GLU A 70 -12.50 11.34 -2.99
C GLU A 70 -11.74 12.67 -2.95
N LYS A 71 -12.15 13.58 -2.05
CA LYS A 71 -11.53 14.91 -1.88
C LYS A 71 -10.09 14.87 -1.35
N LEU A 72 -9.72 13.79 -0.67
CA LEU A 72 -8.41 13.64 -0.02
C LEU A 72 -7.52 12.62 -0.76
N HIS A 73 -8.06 11.92 -1.76
CA HIS A 73 -7.35 10.87 -2.50
C HIS A 73 -6.04 11.37 -3.11
N ASN A 74 -6.09 12.48 -3.84
CA ASN A 74 -4.90 13.05 -4.49
C ASN A 74 -3.85 13.48 -3.46
N GLN A 75 -4.28 14.05 -2.33
CA GLN A 75 -3.37 14.41 -1.25
C GLN A 75 -2.74 13.17 -0.62
N ALA A 76 -3.53 12.12 -0.38
CA ALA A 76 -3.04 10.86 0.17
C ALA A 76 -2.06 10.17 -0.78
N HIS A 77 -2.33 10.18 -2.10
CA HIS A 77 -1.42 9.66 -3.11
C HIS A 77 -0.07 10.38 -3.06
N ARG A 78 -0.08 11.71 -3.15
CA ARG A 78 1.15 12.50 -3.09
C ARG A 78 1.93 12.28 -1.79
N VAL A 79 1.30 12.46 -0.64
CA VAL A 79 1.99 12.44 0.67
C VAL A 79 2.47 11.04 1.04
N PHE A 80 1.69 10.01 0.75
CA PHE A 80 2.00 8.65 1.18
C PHE A 80 2.68 7.79 0.12
N LEU A 81 2.75 8.21 -1.14
CA LEU A 81 3.49 7.47 -2.17
C LEU A 81 4.64 8.32 -2.71
N GLU A 82 4.34 9.43 -3.37
CA GLU A 82 5.36 10.24 -4.05
C GLU A 82 6.42 10.78 -3.07
N GLU A 83 6.02 11.53 -2.05
CA GLU A 83 6.95 12.13 -1.06
C GLU A 83 7.68 11.07 -0.20
N VAL A 84 7.11 9.87 -0.07
CA VAL A 84 7.80 8.76 0.60
C VAL A 84 8.87 8.18 -0.31
N LEU A 85 8.56 7.89 -1.57
CA LEU A 85 9.47 7.28 -2.52
C LEU A 85 10.58 8.24 -3.01
N GLU A 86 10.38 9.56 -2.90
CA GLU A 86 11.46 10.55 -3.07
C GLU A 86 12.67 10.25 -2.15
N LYS A 87 12.44 9.63 -0.99
CA LYS A 87 13.49 9.25 -0.03
C LYS A 87 14.19 7.92 -0.40
N TYR A 88 13.64 7.18 -1.36
CA TYR A 88 14.09 5.86 -1.78
C TYR A 88 14.23 5.81 -3.32
N PRO A 89 15.15 6.60 -3.91
CA PRO A 89 15.26 6.76 -5.36
C PRO A 89 15.61 5.47 -6.13
N GLN A 90 16.10 4.43 -5.43
CA GLN A 90 16.29 3.09 -5.99
C GLN A 90 14.98 2.37 -6.29
N VAL A 91 13.87 2.76 -5.63
CA VAL A 91 12.54 2.22 -5.86
C VAL A 91 11.91 2.97 -7.02
N LYS A 92 11.87 2.34 -8.19
CA LYS A 92 11.26 2.88 -9.41
C LYS A 92 9.98 2.10 -9.71
N PRO A 93 8.84 2.47 -9.12
CA PRO A 93 7.65 1.65 -9.23
C PRO A 93 7.07 1.69 -10.65
N VAL A 94 6.72 0.52 -11.19
CA VAL A 94 5.95 0.40 -12.43
C VAL A 94 4.48 0.78 -12.23
N SER A 95 4.01 0.77 -10.98
CA SER A 95 2.66 1.22 -10.61
C SER A 95 2.60 1.63 -9.14
N MET A 96 1.80 2.64 -8.85
CA MET A 96 1.52 3.11 -7.49
C MET A 96 0.01 3.24 -7.28
N LYS A 97 -0.48 2.88 -6.09
CA LYS A 97 -1.91 3.05 -5.77
C LYS A 97 -2.17 3.36 -4.30
N ALA A 98 -3.01 4.36 -4.05
CA ALA A 98 -3.55 4.64 -2.72
C ALA A 98 -4.97 4.08 -2.63
N PHE A 99 -5.21 3.19 -1.66
CA PHE A 99 -6.52 2.62 -1.38
C PHE A 99 -7.08 3.15 -0.07
N GLY A 100 -8.42 3.20 0.01
CA GLY A 100 -9.11 3.40 1.26
C GLY A 100 -8.70 2.37 2.32
N GLY A 101 -8.90 2.73 3.59
CA GLY A 101 -8.48 1.94 4.73
C GLY A 101 -9.66 1.59 5.63
N ARG A 102 -9.42 0.69 6.59
CA ARG A 102 -10.39 0.38 7.64
C ARG A 102 -9.83 0.75 8.99
N VAL A 103 -10.56 1.59 9.70
CA VAL A 103 -10.20 2.01 11.06
C VAL A 103 -11.17 1.34 12.05
N PRO A 104 -10.73 0.35 12.85
CA PRO A 104 -11.63 -0.33 13.79
C PRO A 104 -12.00 0.64 14.92
N ARG A 105 -13.30 0.95 15.07
CA ARG A 105 -13.82 1.85 16.11
C ARG A 105 -13.35 1.45 17.52
N ALA A 106 -13.30 0.15 17.81
CA ALA A 106 -12.93 -0.39 19.12
C ALA A 106 -11.48 -0.09 19.56
N LYS A 107 -10.61 0.32 18.64
CA LYS A 107 -9.18 0.55 18.93
C LYS A 107 -8.82 2.03 19.11
N ILE A 108 -9.79 2.94 19.01
CA ILE A 108 -9.54 4.38 19.08
C ILE A 108 -10.17 4.98 20.34
N PRO A 109 -9.41 5.69 21.18
CA PRO A 109 -9.96 6.46 22.29
C PRO A 109 -11.08 7.40 21.82
N HIS A 110 -12.19 7.47 22.56
CA HIS A 110 -13.39 8.21 22.15
C HIS A 110 -13.11 9.68 21.76
N ILE A 111 -12.18 10.34 22.46
CA ILE A 111 -11.79 11.72 22.18
C ILE A 111 -11.10 11.89 20.82
N TRP A 112 -10.24 10.94 20.44
CA TRP A 112 -9.60 10.91 19.13
C TRP A 112 -10.63 10.66 18.04
N TYR A 113 -11.53 9.69 18.25
CA TYR A 113 -12.63 9.42 17.32
C TYR A 113 -13.45 10.69 17.03
N MET A 114 -13.86 11.41 18.07
CA MET A 114 -14.62 12.67 17.94
C MET A 114 -13.87 13.78 17.19
N GLN A 115 -12.55 13.92 17.41
CA GLN A 115 -11.75 14.92 16.72
C GLN A 115 -11.54 14.56 15.25
N THR A 116 -11.33 13.28 14.95
CA THR A 116 -11.06 12.85 13.58
C THR A 116 -12.33 12.79 12.75
N THR A 117 -13.49 12.39 13.31
CA THR A 117 -14.78 12.42 12.57
C THR A 117 -15.22 13.83 12.19
N LYS A 118 -14.84 14.86 12.96
CA LYS A 118 -15.07 16.27 12.57
C LYS A 118 -14.31 16.67 11.30
N LYS A 119 -13.10 16.14 11.12
CA LYS A 119 -12.22 16.45 9.97
C LYS A 119 -12.43 15.49 8.79
N MET A 120 -12.88 14.29 9.10
CA MET A 120 -13.14 13.21 8.17
C MET A 120 -14.47 12.55 8.58
N PRO A 121 -15.60 12.99 8.05
CA PRO A 121 -16.93 12.47 8.43
C PRO A 121 -17.04 10.94 8.28
N SER A 122 -16.31 10.38 7.32
CA SER A 122 -16.19 8.94 7.05
C SER A 122 -15.15 8.21 7.92
N PHE A 123 -14.54 8.89 8.90
CA PHE A 123 -13.59 8.27 9.82
C PHE A 123 -14.27 7.25 10.73
N GLY A 124 -13.66 6.08 10.89
CA GLY A 124 -14.24 4.96 11.62
C GLY A 124 -15.17 4.06 10.79
N TYR A 125 -15.29 4.32 9.49
CA TYR A 125 -15.87 3.39 8.52
C TYR A 125 -14.79 2.62 7.77
N ASP A 126 -15.23 1.58 7.08
CA ASP A 126 -14.42 0.87 6.10
C ASP A 126 -14.52 1.61 4.76
N THR A 127 -13.46 2.30 4.35
CA THR A 127 -13.43 3.01 3.06
C THR A 127 -12.75 2.18 1.97
N ARG A 128 -12.46 0.90 2.24
CA ARG A 128 -11.87 0.00 1.25
C ARG A 128 -12.85 -0.24 0.11
N ASN A 129 -12.33 -0.18 -1.11
CA ASN A 129 -13.05 -0.59 -2.30
C ASN A 129 -12.30 -1.78 -2.92
N MET A 130 -12.83 -2.99 -2.72
CA MET A 130 -12.19 -4.22 -3.21
C MET A 130 -12.29 -4.39 -4.72
N GLU A 131 -13.22 -3.72 -5.39
CA GLU A 131 -13.29 -3.68 -6.86
C GLU A 131 -12.08 -2.92 -7.40
N LYS A 132 -11.77 -1.73 -6.86
CA LYS A 132 -10.56 -0.98 -7.22
C LYS A 132 -9.26 -1.76 -6.96
N VAL A 133 -9.22 -2.57 -5.90
CA VAL A 133 -8.07 -3.46 -5.62
C VAL A 133 -7.95 -4.54 -6.69
N ARG A 134 -9.08 -5.13 -7.11
CA ARG A 134 -9.09 -6.14 -8.19
C ARG A 134 -8.72 -5.54 -9.54
N GLU A 135 -9.26 -4.38 -9.88
CA GLU A 135 -8.92 -3.62 -11.10
C GLU A 135 -7.41 -3.36 -11.15
N TRP A 136 -6.84 -2.83 -10.07
CA TRP A 136 -5.40 -2.61 -9.99
C TRP A 136 -4.59 -3.90 -10.08
N ALA A 137 -5.07 -5.01 -9.49
CA ALA A 137 -4.42 -6.30 -9.65
C ALA A 137 -4.44 -6.80 -11.10
N HIS A 138 -5.48 -6.51 -11.89
CA HIS A 138 -5.48 -6.77 -13.34
C HIS A 138 -4.49 -5.87 -14.09
N GLU A 139 -4.43 -4.58 -13.75
CA GLU A 139 -3.43 -3.65 -14.30
C GLU A 139 -2.00 -4.17 -14.05
N LEU A 140 -1.70 -4.58 -12.81
CA LEU A 140 -0.42 -5.18 -12.45
C LEU A 140 -0.14 -6.47 -13.21
N GLY A 141 -1.12 -7.36 -13.32
CA GLY A 141 -0.93 -8.61 -14.07
C GLY A 141 -0.57 -8.37 -15.53
N ASN A 142 -1.14 -7.33 -16.15
CA ASN A 142 -0.79 -6.92 -17.50
C ASN A 142 0.61 -6.30 -17.59
N LEU A 143 1.02 -5.52 -16.59
CA LEU A 143 2.36 -4.91 -16.53
C LEU A 143 3.45 -5.97 -16.34
N PHE A 144 3.26 -6.89 -15.39
CA PHE A 144 4.22 -7.95 -15.07
C PHE A 144 4.39 -8.98 -16.19
N ARG A 145 3.40 -9.14 -17.09
CA ARG A 145 3.52 -10.01 -18.28
C ARG A 145 4.28 -9.39 -19.45
N LYS A 146 4.37 -8.06 -19.52
CA LYS A 146 4.89 -7.33 -20.68
C LYS A 146 6.41 -7.14 -20.67
N THR A 147 7.09 -7.69 -19.67
CA THR A 147 8.53 -7.57 -19.44
C THR A 147 9.14 -8.96 -19.48
#